data_AF-A0A1J5QQ71-F1
#
_entry.id   AF-A0A1J5QQ71-F1
#
_cell.length_a   1.000
_cell.length_b   1.000
_cell.length_c   1.000
_cell.angle_alpha   90.00
_cell.angle_beta   90.00
_cell.angle_gamma   90.00
#
_symmetry.space_group_name_H-M   'P 1'
#
loop_
_entity.id
_entity.type
_entity.pdbx_description
1 polymer ?
#
loop_
_entity_poly.entity_id
_entity_poly.type
_entity_poly.pdbx_seq_one_letter_code
_entity_poly.pdbx_strand_id
1 'polypeptide(L)'
;MEAHHADAPMRALYADIQRTLGLPFVNTDYRALARWPSYFAMAWRQLAPKVGSDTYREVCAGLHADVLERVAHALPNPAALRGAALREAAAADAPLDEVVAVARLFQWLLPGLVTHVAYLRAQLA
;
A
#
# COMPACT_ATOMS: atom_id res chain seq x y z
N MET A 1 -0.05 7.18 -15.51
CA MET A 1 -1.17 7.95 -16.09
C MET A 1 -1.99 8.47 -14.93
N GLU A 2 -2.10 9.79 -14.78
CA GLU A 2 -2.95 10.37 -13.73
C GLU A 2 -4.41 10.03 -13.95
N ALA A 3 -5.19 9.94 -12.87
CA ALA A 3 -6.63 9.65 -12.94
C ALA A 3 -7.38 10.63 -13.85
N HIS A 4 -6.92 11.89 -13.93
CA HIS A 4 -7.48 12.93 -14.79
C HIS A 4 -7.17 12.75 -16.29
N HIS A 5 -6.18 11.91 -16.63
CA HIS A 5 -5.80 11.58 -18.01
C HIS A 5 -6.27 10.18 -18.44
N ALA A 6 -6.92 9.43 -17.55
CA ALA A 6 -7.43 8.10 -17.81
C ALA A 6 -8.64 8.15 -18.74
N ASP A 7 -8.67 7.28 -19.76
CA ASP A 7 -9.86 7.04 -20.57
C ASP A 7 -10.95 6.31 -19.76
N ALA A 8 -12.15 6.15 -20.33
CA ALA A 8 -13.27 5.54 -19.59
C ALA A 8 -12.98 4.14 -19.03
N PRO A 9 -12.33 3.22 -19.78
CA PRO A 9 -11.91 1.92 -19.25
C PRO A 9 -10.92 2.03 -18.08
N MET A 10 -9.91 2.90 -18.18
CA MET A 10 -8.92 3.05 -17.11
C MET A 10 -9.53 3.70 -15.85
N ARG A 11 -10.48 4.64 -15.99
CA ARG A 11 -11.22 5.18 -14.85
C ARG A 11 -12.04 4.12 -14.13
N ALA A 12 -12.70 3.23 -14.87
CA ALA A 12 -13.43 2.10 -14.28
C ALA A 12 -12.49 1.16 -13.52
N LEU A 13 -11.30 0.88 -14.08
CA LEU A 13 -10.28 0.08 -13.42
C LEU A 13 -9.77 0.73 -12.12
N TYR A 14 -9.54 2.05 -12.12
CA TYR A 14 -9.15 2.79 -10.92
C TYR A 14 -10.23 2.79 -9.85
N ALA A 15 -11.50 2.96 -10.23
CA ALA A 15 -12.62 2.86 -9.30
C ALA A 15 -12.76 1.44 -8.70
N ASP A 16 -12.46 0.41 -9.50
CA ASP A 16 -12.43 -0.97 -9.03
C ASP A 16 -11.31 -1.19 -8.01
N ILE A 17 -10.09 -0.74 -8.31
CA ILE A 17 -8.95 -0.80 -7.38
C ILE A 17 -9.27 -0.11 -6.06
N GLN A 18 -9.80 1.12 -6.10
CA GLN A 18 -10.19 1.86 -4.90
C GLN A 18 -11.22 1.09 -4.06
N ARG A 19 -12.23 0.50 -4.72
CA ARG A 19 -13.27 -0.29 -4.04
C ARG A 19 -12.70 -1.58 -3.43
N THR A 20 -11.89 -2.32 -4.18
CA THR A 20 -11.29 -3.58 -3.74
C THR A 20 -10.32 -3.38 -2.59
N LEU A 21 -9.54 -2.30 -2.61
CA LEU A 21 -8.55 -2.00 -1.56
C LEU A 21 -9.13 -1.21 -0.39
N GLY A 22 -10.36 -0.67 -0.51
CA GLY A 22 -10.94 0.22 0.49
C GLY A 22 -10.16 1.53 0.63
N LEU A 23 -9.53 2.01 -0.45
CA LEU A 23 -8.68 3.20 -0.45
C LEU A 23 -9.32 4.35 -1.22
N PRO A 24 -9.22 5.59 -0.73
CA PRO A 24 -9.74 6.75 -1.44
C PRO A 24 -8.85 7.19 -2.63
N PHE A 25 -7.71 6.52 -2.86
CA PHE A 25 -6.75 6.85 -3.90
C PHE A 25 -6.17 5.60 -4.56
N VAL A 26 -5.54 5.80 -5.72
CA VAL A 26 -4.83 4.75 -6.47
C VAL A 26 -3.33 4.90 -6.23
N ASN A 27 -2.69 3.82 -5.79
CA ASN A 27 -1.24 3.80 -5.57
C ASN A 27 -0.44 4.15 -6.83
N THR A 28 0.75 4.70 -6.62
CA THR A 28 1.72 5.06 -7.66
C THR A 28 2.01 3.93 -8.63
N ASP A 29 2.10 2.71 -8.13
CA ASP A 29 2.43 1.49 -8.86
C ASP A 29 1.37 1.18 -9.92
N TYR A 30 0.08 1.24 -9.54
CA TYR A 30 -1.02 1.06 -10.48
C TYR A 30 -1.09 2.18 -11.52
N ARG A 31 -0.80 3.43 -11.11
CA ARG A 31 -0.68 4.57 -12.03
C ARG A 31 0.46 4.38 -13.03
N ALA A 32 1.56 3.73 -12.64
CA ALA A 32 2.65 3.39 -13.54
C ALA A 32 2.26 2.25 -14.50
N LEU A 33 1.66 1.18 -13.99
CA LEU A 33 1.19 0.03 -14.77
C LEU A 33 0.10 0.38 -15.78
N ALA A 34 -0.72 1.40 -15.49
CA ALA A 34 -1.74 1.93 -16.39
C ALA A 34 -1.20 2.45 -17.73
N ARG A 35 0.13 2.62 -17.88
CA ARG A 35 0.76 2.90 -19.19
C ARG A 35 0.63 1.73 -20.18
N TRP A 36 0.36 0.52 -19.68
CA TRP A 36 0.09 -0.68 -20.48
C TRP A 36 -1.31 -1.22 -20.15
N PRO A 37 -2.38 -0.54 -20.60
CA PRO A 37 -3.75 -0.78 -20.13
C PRO A 37 -4.27 -2.19 -20.43
N SER A 38 -3.94 -2.77 -21.58
CA SER A 38 -4.34 -4.14 -21.95
C SER A 38 -3.78 -5.17 -21.00
N TYR A 39 -2.48 -5.08 -20.70
CA TYR A 39 -1.80 -5.92 -19.71
C TYR A 39 -2.38 -5.68 -18.31
N PHE A 40 -2.41 -4.43 -17.86
CA PHE A 40 -2.76 -4.12 -16.48
C PHE A 40 -4.19 -4.53 -16.15
N ALA A 41 -5.15 -4.31 -17.06
CA ALA A 41 -6.51 -4.78 -16.89
C ALA A 41 -6.59 -6.32 -16.77
N MET A 42 -5.84 -7.06 -17.57
CA MET A 42 -5.79 -8.53 -17.48
C MET A 42 -5.18 -9.00 -16.16
N ALA A 43 -4.05 -8.40 -15.78
CA ALA A 43 -3.32 -8.76 -14.58
C ALA A 43 -4.13 -8.45 -13.31
N TRP A 44 -4.74 -7.27 -13.24
CA TRP A 44 -5.62 -6.87 -12.13
C TRP A 44 -6.81 -7.79 -11.97
N ARG A 45 -7.51 -8.16 -13.05
CA ARG A 45 -8.67 -9.08 -12.98
C ARG A 45 -8.35 -10.43 -12.34
N GLN A 46 -7.10 -10.90 -12.46
CA GLN A 46 -6.65 -12.15 -11.83
C GLN A 46 -6.26 -11.96 -10.35
N LEU A 47 -5.78 -10.78 -10.00
CA LEU A 47 -5.37 -10.43 -8.63
C LEU A 47 -6.55 -10.03 -7.75
N ALA A 48 -7.47 -9.20 -8.25
CA ALA A 48 -8.55 -8.59 -7.47
C ALA A 48 -9.38 -9.60 -6.64
N PRO A 49 -9.78 -10.78 -7.15
CA PRO A 49 -10.53 -11.76 -6.35
C PRO A 49 -9.74 -12.39 -5.21
N LYS A 50 -8.40 -12.25 -5.20
CA LYS A 50 -7.52 -12.78 -4.15
C LYS A 50 -7.35 -11.80 -3.01
N VAL A 51 -7.52 -10.50 -3.28
CA VAL A 51 -7.44 -9.46 -2.25
C VAL A 51 -8.51 -9.74 -1.20
N GLY A 52 -8.09 -9.88 0.05
CA GLY A 52 -8.99 -10.23 1.15
C GLY A 52 -9.35 -11.70 1.26
N SER A 53 -8.68 -12.61 0.54
CA SER A 53 -8.71 -14.05 0.88
C SER A 53 -7.89 -14.35 2.14
N ASP A 54 -8.08 -15.52 2.75
CA ASP A 54 -7.31 -15.94 3.92
C ASP A 54 -5.81 -16.01 3.60
N THR A 55 -5.44 -16.67 2.49
CA THR A 55 -4.05 -16.74 2.04
C THR A 55 -3.45 -15.36 1.78
N TYR A 56 -4.20 -14.43 1.19
CA TYR A 56 -3.73 -13.06 1.01
C TYR A 56 -3.48 -12.35 2.35
N ARG A 57 -4.41 -12.50 3.31
CA ARG A 57 -4.27 -11.93 4.66
C ARG A 57 -3.04 -12.49 5.38
N GLU A 58 -2.82 -13.80 5.29
CA GLU A 58 -1.67 -14.48 5.88
C GLU A 58 -0.35 -13.95 5.32
N VAL A 59 -0.23 -13.81 3.99
CA VAL A 59 0.96 -13.25 3.35
C VAL A 59 1.20 -11.80 3.80
N CYS A 60 0.16 -10.96 3.80
CA CYS A 60 0.29 -9.56 4.21
C CYS A 60 0.68 -9.43 5.69
N ALA A 61 0.08 -10.25 6.56
CA ALA A 61 0.37 -10.27 7.99
C ALA A 61 1.80 -10.74 8.26
N GLY A 62 2.27 -11.78 7.56
CA GLY A 62 3.64 -12.27 7.64
C GLY A 62 4.66 -11.19 7.23
N LEU A 63 4.47 -10.57 6.06
CA LEU A 63 5.34 -9.47 5.60
C LEU A 63 5.37 -8.30 6.60
N HIS A 64 4.23 -7.95 7.17
CA HIS A 64 4.15 -6.89 8.17
C HIS A 64 4.90 -7.24 9.45
N ALA A 65 4.70 -8.45 9.97
CA ALA A 65 5.36 -8.93 11.18
C ALA A 65 6.88 -9.01 11.00
N ASP A 66 7.34 -9.56 9.88
CA ASP A 66 8.77 -9.67 9.54
C ASP A 66 9.45 -8.30 9.48
N VAL A 67 8.78 -7.31 8.87
CA VAL A 67 9.31 -5.94 8.80
C VAL A 67 9.38 -5.34 10.19
N LEU A 68 8.34 -5.47 11.01
CA LEU A 68 8.34 -4.96 12.38
C LEU A 68 9.48 -5.55 13.22
N GLU A 69 9.66 -6.87 13.15
CA GLU A 69 10.75 -7.55 13.87
C GLU A 69 12.12 -7.03 13.40
N ARG A 70 12.34 -6.92 12.10
CA ARG A 70 13.62 -6.44 11.55
C ARG A 70 13.89 -4.98 11.90
N VAL A 71 12.88 -4.11 11.80
CA VAL A 71 13.02 -2.68 12.14
C VAL A 71 13.33 -2.52 13.64
N ALA A 72 12.65 -3.27 14.51
CA ALA A 72 12.86 -3.21 15.96
C ALA A 72 14.30 -3.54 16.37
N HIS A 73 14.97 -4.46 15.66
CA HIS A 73 16.29 -4.97 16.04
C HIS A 73 17.45 -4.42 15.20
N ALA A 74 17.23 -4.13 13.92
CA ALA A 74 18.32 -3.84 12.97
C ALA A 74 18.46 -2.37 12.59
N LEU A 75 17.47 -1.52 12.86
CA LEU A 75 17.50 -0.09 12.54
C LEU A 75 17.43 0.72 13.83
N PRO A 76 18.49 1.41 14.29
CA PRO A 76 18.37 2.39 15.38
C PRO A 76 17.63 3.63 14.85
N ASN A 77 16.30 3.72 14.91
CA ASN A 77 15.56 4.28 16.04
C ASN A 77 14.07 3.82 16.11
N PRO A 78 13.82 2.82 16.97
CA PRO A 78 12.54 2.58 17.62
C PRO A 78 12.68 2.52 19.17
N ALA A 79 13.22 3.47 19.94
CA ALA A 79 12.92 4.90 20.05
C ALA A 79 14.10 5.71 20.74
N ALA A 80 15.37 5.39 20.45
CA ALA A 80 16.60 6.02 20.98
C ALA A 80 17.06 7.37 20.34
N LEU A 81 16.21 8.08 19.58
CA LEU A 81 16.27 9.54 19.41
C LEU A 81 14.96 10.09 19.97
N ARG A 82 15.06 10.96 20.99
CA ARG A 82 13.97 11.41 21.89
C ARG A 82 12.60 11.38 21.23
N GLY A 83 11.86 10.28 21.41
CA GLY A 83 10.47 10.20 20.96
C GLY A 83 9.62 11.34 21.52
N ALA A 84 10.05 12.00 22.60
CA ALA A 84 9.47 13.26 23.09
C ALA A 84 9.59 14.41 22.08
N ALA A 85 10.77 14.69 21.51
CA ALA A 85 10.96 15.79 20.56
C ALA A 85 10.16 15.58 19.26
N LEU A 86 10.05 14.34 18.78
CA LEU A 86 9.20 14.01 17.63
C LEU A 86 7.71 14.16 17.96
N ARG A 87 7.29 13.82 19.18
CA ARG A 87 5.91 14.03 19.64
C ARG A 87 5.59 15.51 19.80
N GLU A 88 6.52 16.31 20.31
CA GLU A 88 6.40 17.77 20.42
C GLU A 88 6.29 18.41 19.04
N ALA A 89 7.16 18.01 18.10
CA ALA A 89 7.08 18.47 16.72
C ALA A 89 5.74 18.09 16.07
N ALA A 90 5.30 16.82 16.20
CA ALA A 90 4.01 16.39 15.70
C ALA A 90 2.86 17.20 16.31
N ALA A 91 2.87 17.40 17.63
CA ALA A 91 1.86 18.15 18.36
C ALA A 91 1.82 19.65 18.00
N ALA A 92 2.90 20.20 17.45
CA ALA A 92 2.92 21.57 16.94
C ALA A 92 2.17 21.71 15.60
N ASP A 93 2.11 20.64 14.80
CA ASP A 93 1.48 20.64 13.48
C ASP A 93 0.03 20.09 13.52
N ALA A 94 -0.22 19.02 14.28
CA ALA A 94 -1.50 18.32 14.35
C ALA A 94 -1.63 17.47 15.63
N PRO A 95 -2.83 16.99 15.99
CA PRO A 95 -2.98 15.97 17.02
C PRO A 95 -2.09 14.74 16.73
N LEU A 96 -1.36 14.26 17.75
CA LEU A 96 -0.38 13.16 17.58
C LEU A 96 -1.03 11.89 17.01
N ASP A 97 -2.27 11.62 17.38
CA ASP A 97 -3.05 10.48 16.90
C ASP A 97 -3.35 10.56 15.40
N GLU A 98 -3.48 11.76 14.81
CA GLU A 98 -3.61 11.96 13.38
C GLU A 98 -2.34 11.53 12.64
N VAL A 99 -1.17 12.01 13.11
CA VAL A 99 0.14 11.63 12.53
C VAL A 99 0.38 10.13 12.64
N VAL A 100 0.06 9.54 13.79
CA VAL A 100 0.15 8.09 14.02
C VAL A 100 -0.83 7.33 13.13
N ALA A 101 -2.05 7.83 12.92
CA ALA A 101 -3.04 7.20 12.06
C ALA A 101 -2.57 7.14 10.60
N VAL A 102 -1.96 8.21 10.08
CA VAL A 102 -1.39 8.21 8.72
C VAL A 102 -0.23 7.24 8.62
N ALA A 103 0.69 7.21 9.58
CA ALA A 103 1.79 6.25 9.59
C ALA A 103 1.27 4.80 9.63
N ARG A 104 0.27 4.51 10.47
CA ARG A 104 -0.37 3.20 10.57
C ARG A 104 -1.11 2.82 9.29
N LEU A 105 -1.80 3.76 8.65
CA LEU A 105 -2.47 3.53 7.37
C LEU A 105 -1.48 2.98 6.35
N PHE A 106 -0.33 3.64 6.17
CA PHE A 106 0.70 3.17 5.23
C PHE A 106 1.38 1.87 5.71
N GLN A 107 1.61 1.71 7.00
CA GLN A 107 2.20 0.49 7.57
C GLN A 107 1.36 -0.78 7.26
N TRP A 108 0.03 -0.64 7.20
CA TRP A 108 -0.88 -1.73 6.86
C TRP A 108 -1.18 -1.83 5.36
N LEU A 109 -1.17 -0.71 4.64
CA LEU A 109 -1.36 -0.67 3.19
C LEU A 109 -0.19 -1.31 2.43
N LEU A 110 1.05 -0.98 2.82
CA LEU A 110 2.25 -1.31 2.04
C LEU A 110 2.53 -2.82 1.90
N PRO A 111 2.33 -3.69 2.91
CA PRO A 111 2.48 -5.14 2.74
C PRO A 111 1.58 -5.72 1.65
N GLY A 112 0.35 -5.21 1.54
CA GLY A 112 -0.57 -5.56 0.45
C GLY A 112 0.00 -5.14 -0.91
N LEU A 113 0.50 -3.89 -1.01
CA LEU A 113 1.08 -3.37 -2.25
C LEU A 113 2.33 -4.15 -2.69
N VAL A 114 3.21 -4.53 -1.76
CA VAL A 114 4.35 -5.43 -2.01
C VAL A 114 3.88 -6.76 -2.56
N THR A 115 2.86 -7.37 -1.93
CA THR A 115 2.25 -8.63 -2.38
C THR A 115 1.69 -8.50 -3.81
N HIS A 116 1.00 -7.39 -4.11
CA HIS A 116 0.45 -7.13 -5.43
C HIS A 116 1.54 -7.03 -6.50
N VAL A 117 2.60 -6.23 -6.28
CA VAL A 117 3.68 -6.08 -7.26
C VAL A 117 4.44 -7.40 -7.47
N ALA A 118 4.68 -8.16 -6.40
CA ALA A 118 5.31 -9.47 -6.50
C ALA A 118 4.47 -10.45 -7.34
N TYR A 119 3.15 -10.47 -7.12
CA TYR A 119 2.21 -11.28 -7.89
C TYR A 119 2.21 -10.88 -9.37
N LEU A 120 2.07 -9.58 -9.67
CA LEU A 120 2.05 -9.07 -11.05
C LEU A 120 3.36 -9.39 -11.80
N ARG A 121 4.51 -9.29 -11.13
CA ARG A 121 5.79 -9.72 -11.70
C ARG A 121 5.81 -11.22 -11.98
N ALA A 122 5.32 -12.05 -11.06
CA ALA A 122 5.29 -13.51 -11.21
C ALA A 122 4.37 -13.97 -12.35
N GLN A 123 3.35 -13.19 -12.71
CA GLN A 123 2.50 -13.48 -13.87
C GLN A 123 3.22 -13.35 -15.22
N LEU A 124 4.39 -12.70 -15.25
CA LEU A 124 5.20 -12.49 -16.45
C LEU A 124 6.43 -13.41 -16.53
N ALA A 125 6.64 -14.27 -15.52
CA ALA A 125 7.81 -15.14 -15.40
C ALA A 125 7.66 -16.45 -16.19
#